data_AF-A0A6J6D2Z5-F1
#
_entry.id   AF-A0A6J6D2Z5-F1
#
_cell.length_a   1.000
_cell.length_b   1.000
_cell.length_c   1.000
_cell.angle_alpha   90.00
_cell.angle_beta   90.00
_cell.angle_gamma   90.00
#
_symmetry.space_group_name_H-M   'P 1'
#
loop_
_entity.id
_entity.type
_entity.pdbx_description
1 polymer ?
#
loop_
_entity_poly.entity_id
_entity_poly.type
_entity_poly.pdbx_seq_one_letter_code
_entity_poly.pdbx_strand_id
1 'polypeptide(L)'
;MIPIHAISVNAHPRESLAWFLCYRYLGDRATCESLSEAAGITVEIPPMPDELFGPGEKDVFADAAIWSLEKDVAPHLSDAFAQSRAGDAAILIKLMDRKRRFGAQLDAIECEELEPLLGFRPASRQEGMEALNKRIVSDEIDDTAVIAYLTRRAYRDEWLHEPAVSLYPTRTWSKLDD
;
A
#
# COMPACT_ATOMS: atom_id res chain seq x y z
N MET A 1 -0.88 -15.93 4.61
CA MET A 1 -0.47 -14.61 4.07
C MET A 1 1.01 -14.49 3.73
N ILE A 2 1.92 -15.33 4.26
CA ILE A 2 3.37 -15.30 3.96
C ILE A 2 3.74 -15.28 2.45
N PRO A 3 3.10 -16.05 1.55
CA PRO A 3 3.51 -16.05 0.14
C PRO A 3 3.21 -14.73 -0.59
N ILE A 4 2.18 -13.98 -0.20
CA ILE A 4 1.76 -12.80 -0.97
C ILE A 4 2.72 -11.63 -0.85
N HIS A 5 3.29 -11.46 0.34
CA HIS A 5 4.36 -10.49 0.59
C HIS A 5 5.58 -10.81 -0.25
N ALA A 6 6.05 -12.06 -0.22
CA ALA A 6 7.21 -12.51 -0.98
C ALA A 6 7.00 -12.38 -2.50
N ILE A 7 5.81 -12.69 -3.01
CA ILE A 7 5.47 -12.55 -4.43
C ILE A 7 5.44 -11.08 -4.82
N SER A 8 4.84 -10.20 -4.03
CA SER A 8 4.75 -8.77 -4.39
C SER A 8 6.11 -8.05 -4.53
N VAL A 9 7.21 -8.67 -4.07
CA VAL A 9 8.58 -8.16 -4.25
C VAL A 9 9.45 -9.04 -5.18
N ASN A 10 9.07 -10.30 -5.43
CA ASN A 10 9.82 -11.24 -6.27
C ASN A 10 9.00 -11.82 -7.45
N ALA A 11 7.87 -11.19 -7.82
CA ALA A 11 6.94 -11.75 -8.79
C ALA A 11 7.65 -12.03 -10.13
N HIS A 12 7.36 -13.19 -10.71
CA HIS A 12 7.82 -13.45 -12.06
C HIS A 12 7.06 -12.52 -13.03
N PRO A 13 7.66 -11.96 -14.09
CA PRO A 13 6.98 -11.00 -14.98
C PRO A 13 5.67 -11.50 -15.62
N ARG A 14 5.49 -12.83 -15.68
CA ARG A 14 4.27 -13.48 -16.18
C ARG A 14 3.13 -13.53 -15.18
N GLU A 15 3.40 -13.32 -13.90
CA GLU A 15 2.41 -13.26 -12.85
C GLU A 15 1.71 -11.90 -12.86
N SER A 16 0.46 -11.86 -12.39
CA SER A 16 -0.20 -10.57 -12.24
C SER A 16 0.18 -9.93 -10.90
N LEU A 17 1.20 -9.08 -10.96
CA LEU A 17 1.62 -8.31 -9.80
C LEU A 17 0.51 -7.36 -9.31
N ALA A 18 -0.30 -6.80 -10.22
CA ALA A 18 -1.43 -5.94 -9.87
C ALA A 18 -2.42 -6.65 -8.94
N TRP A 19 -2.80 -7.89 -9.26
CA TRP A 19 -3.67 -8.71 -8.42
C TRP A 19 -3.05 -9.02 -7.05
N PHE A 20 -1.75 -9.37 -7.00
CA PHE A 20 -1.08 -9.64 -5.72
C PHE A 20 -0.99 -8.40 -4.84
N LEU A 21 -0.75 -7.22 -5.41
CA LEU A 21 -0.74 -5.95 -4.68
C LEU A 21 -2.13 -5.63 -4.12
N CYS A 22 -3.19 -5.88 -4.89
CA CYS A 22 -4.58 -5.71 -4.43
C CYS A 22 -4.84 -6.49 -3.13
N TYR A 23 -4.62 -7.80 -3.17
CA TYR A 23 -4.82 -8.67 -2.01
C TYR A 23 -3.89 -8.34 -0.84
N ARG A 24 -2.63 -7.96 -1.12
CA ARG A 24 -1.68 -7.58 -0.09
C ARG A 24 -2.20 -6.40 0.72
N TYR A 25 -2.46 -5.27 0.08
CA TYR A 25 -2.75 -4.05 0.82
C TYR A 25 -4.15 -4.02 1.43
N LEU A 26 -5.14 -4.66 0.79
CA LEU A 26 -6.44 -4.91 1.41
C LEU A 26 -6.30 -5.83 2.63
N GLY A 27 -5.54 -6.91 2.49
CA GLY A 27 -5.30 -7.86 3.57
C GLY A 27 -4.52 -7.26 4.74
N ASP A 28 -3.49 -6.45 4.45
CA ASP A 28 -2.64 -5.80 5.45
C ASP A 28 -3.46 -4.81 6.29
N ARG A 29 -4.23 -3.90 5.66
CA ARG A 29 -5.11 -2.98 6.40
C ARG A 29 -6.11 -3.75 7.25
N ALA A 30 -6.82 -4.68 6.64
CA ALA A 30 -7.91 -5.35 7.32
C ALA A 30 -7.43 -6.28 8.45
N THR A 31 -6.21 -6.84 8.33
CA THR A 31 -5.52 -7.53 9.43
C THR A 31 -5.19 -6.57 10.56
N CYS A 32 -4.66 -5.38 10.25
CA CYS A 32 -4.32 -4.38 11.27
C CYS A 32 -5.57 -3.83 12.00
N GLU A 33 -6.67 -3.62 11.27
CA GLU A 33 -7.97 -3.27 11.87
C GLU A 33 -8.48 -4.36 12.81
N SER A 34 -8.39 -5.63 12.40
CA SER A 34 -8.81 -6.76 13.23
C SER A 34 -7.96 -6.87 14.50
N LEU A 35 -6.65 -6.64 14.40
CA LEU A 35 -5.75 -6.60 15.57
C LEU A 35 -6.07 -5.42 16.49
N SER A 36 -6.37 -4.24 15.92
CA SER A 36 -6.78 -3.06 16.69
C SER A 36 -8.08 -3.33 17.45
N GLU A 37 -9.08 -3.92 16.79
CA GLU A 37 -10.35 -4.31 17.42
C GLU A 37 -10.13 -5.34 18.54
N ALA A 38 -9.36 -6.39 18.28
CA ALA A 38 -9.05 -7.43 19.28
C ALA A 38 -8.28 -6.89 20.50
N ALA A 39 -7.42 -5.88 20.30
CA ALA A 39 -6.67 -5.21 21.35
C ALA A 39 -7.47 -4.08 22.05
N GLY A 40 -8.70 -3.77 21.59
CA GLY A 40 -9.50 -2.68 22.13
C GLY A 40 -8.95 -1.27 21.81
N ILE A 41 -8.21 -1.13 20.71
CA ILE A 41 -7.53 0.09 20.29
C ILE A 41 -8.36 0.79 19.22
N THR A 42 -8.80 2.02 19.49
CA THR A 42 -9.37 2.89 18.46
C THR A 42 -8.24 3.63 17.75
N VAL A 43 -8.05 3.32 16.47
CA VAL A 43 -7.05 4.00 15.63
C VAL A 43 -7.76 4.99 14.70
N GLU A 44 -7.40 6.28 14.80
CA GLU A 44 -7.87 7.28 13.85
C GLU A 44 -7.23 7.07 12.47
N ILE A 45 -8.06 7.11 11.42
CA ILE A 45 -7.61 7.07 10.04
C ILE A 45 -6.66 8.25 9.81
N PRO A 46 -5.42 8.02 9.36
CA PRO A 46 -4.46 9.10 9.17
C PRO A 46 -4.91 10.01 8.02
N PRO A 47 -4.56 11.31 8.07
CA PRO A 47 -4.70 12.16 6.91
C PRO A 47 -3.86 11.61 5.76
N MET A 48 -4.45 11.59 4.58
CA MET A 48 -3.76 11.23 3.34
C MET A 48 -3.15 12.48 2.70
N PRO A 49 -2.05 12.34 1.94
CA PRO A 49 -1.57 13.43 1.10
C PRO A 49 -2.67 13.97 0.19
N ASP A 50 -2.71 15.30 0.05
CA ASP A 50 -3.64 15.95 -0.84
C ASP A 50 -3.26 15.66 -2.31
N GLU A 51 -4.22 15.21 -3.13
CA GLU A 51 -3.95 14.92 -4.54
C GLU A 51 -3.95 16.16 -5.44
N LEU A 52 -4.64 17.23 -5.03
CA LEU A 52 -4.74 18.51 -5.75
C LEU A 52 -3.55 19.42 -5.45
N PHE A 53 -3.01 19.33 -4.23
CA PHE A 53 -1.90 20.16 -3.75
C PHE A 53 -0.61 19.36 -3.44
N GLY A 54 -0.59 18.07 -3.78
CA GLY A 54 0.52 17.16 -3.52
C GLY A 54 1.75 17.34 -4.42
N PRO A 55 2.86 16.64 -4.13
CA PRO A 55 4.20 17.00 -4.60
C PRO A 55 4.51 16.78 -6.08
N GLY A 56 3.56 16.36 -6.92
CA GLY A 56 3.89 16.04 -8.30
C GLY A 56 2.71 16.14 -9.26
N GLU A 57 2.90 16.99 -10.28
CA GLU A 57 2.14 16.92 -11.52
C GLU A 57 2.18 15.50 -12.08
N LYS A 58 1.10 15.06 -12.75
CA LYS A 58 1.06 13.77 -13.42
C LYS A 58 2.17 13.67 -14.46
N ASP A 59 2.79 12.49 -14.55
CA ASP A 59 3.79 12.23 -15.58
C ASP A 59 3.08 12.05 -16.95
N VAL A 60 3.40 12.95 -17.89
CA VAL A 60 2.84 12.92 -19.25
C VAL A 60 3.11 11.60 -19.98
N PHE A 61 4.24 10.94 -19.71
CA PHE A 61 4.57 9.65 -20.30
C PHE A 61 3.71 8.53 -19.69
N ALA A 62 3.46 8.58 -18.39
CA ALA A 62 2.56 7.64 -17.74
C ALA A 62 1.12 7.80 -18.27
N ASP A 63 0.62 9.03 -18.35
CA ASP A 63 -0.71 9.33 -18.88
C ASP A 63 -0.87 8.88 -20.33
N ALA A 64 0.12 9.15 -21.19
CA ALA A 64 0.11 8.70 -22.58
C ALA A 64 0.13 7.16 -22.69
N ALA A 65 0.97 6.48 -21.91
CA ALA A 65 1.05 5.01 -21.92
C ALA A 65 -0.25 4.35 -21.42
N ILE A 66 -0.86 4.90 -20.37
CA ILE A 66 -2.17 4.45 -19.87
C ILE A 66 -3.23 4.64 -20.95
N TRP A 67 -3.28 5.81 -21.59
CA TRP A 67 -4.22 6.08 -22.67
C TRP A 67 -4.07 5.08 -23.81
N SER A 68 -2.85 4.87 -24.30
CA SER A 68 -2.60 3.91 -25.38
C SER A 68 -3.01 2.49 -24.99
N LEU A 69 -2.73 2.04 -23.77
CA LEU A 69 -3.15 0.72 -23.31
C LEU A 69 -4.67 0.60 -23.19
N GLU A 70 -5.34 1.55 -22.55
CA GLU A 70 -6.77 1.45 -22.22
C GLU A 70 -7.70 1.82 -23.37
N LYS A 71 -7.30 2.78 -24.22
CA LYS A 71 -8.16 3.35 -25.27
C LYS A 71 -7.79 2.87 -26.66
N ASP A 72 -6.50 2.69 -26.94
CA ASP A 72 -6.05 2.34 -28.30
C ASP A 72 -5.78 0.84 -28.46
N VAL A 73 -5.32 0.15 -27.40
CA VAL A 73 -4.94 -1.28 -27.46
C VAL A 73 -6.04 -2.19 -26.93
N ALA A 74 -6.45 -2.03 -25.66
CA ALA A 74 -7.36 -2.96 -24.99
C ALA A 74 -8.68 -3.23 -25.74
N PRO A 75 -9.34 -2.23 -26.37
CA PRO A 75 -10.58 -2.47 -27.12
C PRO A 75 -10.41 -3.38 -28.36
N HIS A 76 -9.19 -3.53 -28.86
CA HIS A 76 -8.87 -4.31 -30.05
C HIS A 76 -8.33 -5.71 -29.73
N LEU A 77 -8.17 -6.06 -28.45
CA LEU A 77 -7.76 -7.39 -28.02
C LEU A 77 -8.97 -8.33 -27.99
N SER A 78 -8.86 -9.52 -28.60
CA SER A 78 -9.91 -10.54 -28.60
C SER A 78 -9.70 -11.66 -27.58
N ASP A 79 -8.48 -11.79 -27.05
CA ASP A 79 -8.13 -12.79 -26.04
C ASP A 79 -8.31 -12.24 -24.63
N ALA A 80 -9.05 -12.97 -23.79
CA ALA A 80 -9.35 -12.55 -22.42
C ALA A 80 -8.09 -12.44 -21.56
N PHE A 81 -7.11 -13.32 -21.78
CA PHE A 81 -5.84 -13.23 -21.07
C PHE A 81 -5.07 -11.97 -21.48
N ALA A 82 -4.95 -11.67 -22.77
CA ALA A 82 -4.33 -10.45 -23.27
C ALA A 82 -5.01 -9.17 -22.72
N GLN A 83 -6.35 -9.14 -22.68
CA GLN A 83 -7.10 -8.04 -22.09
C GLN A 83 -6.76 -7.85 -20.60
N SER A 84 -6.74 -8.94 -19.81
CA SER A 84 -6.35 -8.90 -18.41
C SER A 84 -4.92 -8.38 -18.24
N ARG A 85 -3.97 -8.81 -19.08
CA ARG A 85 -2.58 -8.38 -19.01
C ARG A 85 -2.38 -6.91 -19.39
N ALA A 86 -3.16 -6.39 -20.35
CA ALA A 86 -3.17 -4.97 -20.68
C ALA A 86 -3.69 -4.12 -19.51
N GLY A 87 -4.76 -4.58 -18.85
CA GLY A 87 -5.28 -3.95 -17.63
C GLY A 87 -4.26 -3.96 -16.49
N ASP A 88 -3.62 -5.10 -16.23
CA ASP A 88 -2.56 -5.22 -15.22
C ASP A 88 -1.41 -4.24 -15.48
N ALA A 89 -0.96 -4.12 -16.73
CA ALA A 89 0.09 -3.18 -17.10
C ALA A 89 -0.32 -1.72 -16.84
N ALA A 90 -1.55 -1.34 -17.21
CA ALA A 90 -2.06 0.00 -16.93
C ALA A 90 -2.11 0.31 -15.42
N ILE A 91 -2.51 -0.65 -14.59
CA ILE A 91 -2.48 -0.52 -13.12
C ILE A 91 -1.05 -0.29 -12.62
N LEU A 92 -0.08 -1.08 -13.08
CA LEU A 92 1.31 -0.94 -12.66
C LEU A 92 1.89 0.44 -13.04
N ILE A 93 1.56 0.97 -14.23
CA ILE A 93 1.99 2.32 -14.65
C ILE A 93 1.39 3.39 -13.75
N LYS A 94 0.08 3.30 -13.43
CA LYS A 94 -0.59 4.20 -12.48
C LYS A 94 0.08 4.18 -11.10
N LEU A 95 0.44 2.98 -10.62
CA LEU A 95 1.16 2.81 -9.36
C LEU A 95 2.56 3.43 -9.39
N MET A 96 3.28 3.28 -10.50
CA MET A 96 4.60 3.89 -10.67
C MET A 96 4.52 5.42 -10.59
N ASP A 97 3.58 6.05 -11.31
CA ASP A 97 3.38 7.50 -11.23
C ASP A 97 2.97 7.95 -9.82
N ARG A 98 2.05 7.23 -9.19
CA ARG A 98 1.59 7.53 -7.83
C ARG A 98 2.73 7.43 -6.81
N LYS A 99 3.57 6.40 -6.89
CA LYS A 99 4.79 6.26 -6.07
C LYS A 99 5.80 7.36 -6.33
N ARG A 100 6.00 7.76 -7.59
CA ARG A 100 6.88 8.89 -7.95
C ARG A 100 6.39 10.19 -7.30
N ARG A 101 5.08 10.44 -7.29
CA ARG A 101 4.47 11.66 -6.75
C ARG A 101 4.45 11.72 -5.22
N PHE A 102 4.16 10.60 -4.57
CA PHE A 102 3.83 10.60 -3.13
C PHE A 102 4.77 9.77 -2.27
N GLY A 103 5.62 8.92 -2.84
CA GLY A 103 6.47 8.01 -2.10
C GLY A 103 7.38 8.73 -1.10
N ALA A 104 8.09 9.76 -1.54
CA ALA A 104 9.00 10.52 -0.67
C ALA A 104 8.27 11.25 0.48
N GLN A 105 7.06 11.74 0.24
CA GLN A 105 6.25 12.37 1.29
C GLN A 105 5.80 11.34 2.32
N LEU A 106 5.35 10.16 1.87
CA LEU A 106 4.94 9.08 2.76
C LEU A 106 6.12 8.52 3.56
N ASP A 107 7.30 8.37 2.94
CA ASP A 107 8.52 7.96 3.64
C ASP A 107 8.89 8.96 4.74
N ALA A 108 8.77 10.27 4.47
CA ALA A 108 9.03 11.30 5.46
C ALA A 108 8.04 11.24 6.64
N ILE A 109 6.74 11.04 6.36
CA ILE A 109 5.70 10.85 7.37
C ILE A 109 5.97 9.59 8.20
N GLU A 110 6.38 8.49 7.58
CA GLU A 110 6.70 7.25 8.29
C GLU A 110 7.90 7.43 9.23
N CYS A 111 8.95 8.15 8.81
CA CYS A 111 10.07 8.46 9.71
C CYS A 111 9.62 9.30 10.92
N GLU A 112 8.67 10.22 10.74
CA GLU A 112 8.11 11.02 11.84
C GLU A 112 7.25 10.18 12.79
N GLU A 113 6.41 9.28 12.27
CA GLU A 113 5.59 8.41 13.12
C GLU A 113 6.38 7.32 13.84
N LEU A 114 7.57 6.95 13.33
CA LEU A 114 8.47 6.01 14.00
C LEU A 114 9.26 6.64 15.15
N GLU A 115 9.48 7.95 15.15
CA GLU A 115 10.23 8.64 16.20
C GLU A 115 9.73 8.36 17.63
N PRO A 116 8.43 8.48 17.96
CA PRO A 116 7.94 8.17 19.31
C PRO A 116 8.10 6.69 19.70
N LEU A 117 8.11 5.77 18.73
CA LEU A 117 8.29 4.33 18.97
C LEU A 117 9.76 3.96 19.19
N LEU A 118 10.67 4.67 18.52
CA LEU A 118 12.11 4.38 18.52
C LEU A 118 12.90 5.27 19.49
N GLY A 119 12.33 6.40 19.92
CA GLY A 119 13.04 7.42 20.69
C GLY A 119 14.07 8.21 19.87
N PHE A 120 14.10 8.01 18.55
CA PHE A 120 14.89 8.77 17.59
C PHE A 120 14.20 8.74 16.22
N ARG A 121 14.38 9.81 15.43
CA ARG A 121 13.89 9.85 14.06
C ARG A 121 14.85 9.08 13.13
N PRO A 122 14.42 7.99 12.47
CA PRO A 122 15.26 7.25 11.54
C PRO A 122 15.56 8.08 10.28
N ALA A 123 16.72 7.85 9.66
CA ALA A 123 17.12 8.55 8.43
C ALA A 123 16.37 8.03 7.19
N SER A 124 15.80 6.82 7.28
CA SER A 124 14.97 6.24 6.24
C SER A 124 13.89 5.33 6.82
N ARG A 125 12.82 5.12 6.04
CA ARG A 125 11.79 4.13 6.34
C ARG A 125 12.40 2.75 6.63
N GLN A 126 13.35 2.31 5.79
CA GLN A 126 13.95 0.98 5.94
C GLN A 126 14.66 0.82 7.29
N GLU A 127 15.52 1.79 7.64
CA GLU A 127 16.21 1.81 8.93
C GLU A 127 15.20 1.78 10.09
N GLY A 128 14.16 2.60 10.01
CA GLY A 128 13.13 2.68 11.03
C GLY A 128 12.37 1.36 11.21
N MET A 129 12.00 0.69 10.11
CA MET A 129 11.33 -0.62 10.16
C MET A 129 12.24 -1.73 10.70
N GLU A 130 13.54 -1.72 10.36
CA GLU A 130 14.51 -2.66 10.92
C GLU A 130 14.70 -2.45 12.44
N ALA A 131 14.75 -1.19 12.90
CA ALA A 131 14.83 -0.85 14.31
C ALA A 131 13.56 -1.24 15.08
N LEU A 132 12.38 -0.98 14.51
CA LEU A 132 11.10 -1.37 15.08
C LEU A 132 11.02 -2.90 15.22
N ASN A 133 11.38 -3.64 14.17
CA ASN A 133 11.38 -5.11 14.20
C ASN A 133 12.31 -5.67 15.29
N LYS A 134 13.48 -5.05 15.51
CA LYS A 134 14.38 -5.45 16.60
C LYS A 134 13.70 -5.30 17.96
N ARG A 135 13.02 -4.16 18.22
CA ARG A 135 12.30 -3.89 19.47
C ARG A 135 11.13 -4.84 19.72
N ILE A 136 10.39 -5.18 18.66
CA ILE A 136 9.30 -6.17 18.74
C ILE A 136 9.86 -7.54 19.13
N VAL A 137 10.95 -7.98 18.48
CA VAL A 137 11.57 -9.29 18.77
C VAL A 137 12.21 -9.33 20.17
N SER A 138 12.72 -8.21 20.66
CA SER A 138 13.29 -8.09 22.02
C SER A 138 12.25 -7.82 23.11
N ASP A 139 10.96 -7.69 22.77
CA ASP A 139 9.88 -7.34 23.73
C ASP A 139 10.14 -6.01 24.46
N GLU A 140 10.71 -5.04 23.74
CA GLU A 140 11.12 -3.73 24.27
C GLU A 140 10.16 -2.59 23.88
N ILE A 141 9.00 -2.92 23.32
CA ILE A 141 8.03 -1.94 22.85
C ILE A 141 6.61 -2.40 23.17
N ASP A 142 5.75 -1.45 23.52
CA ASP A 142 4.34 -1.69 23.78
C ASP A 142 3.60 -2.12 22.51
N ASP A 143 2.97 -3.30 22.54
CA ASP A 143 2.18 -3.85 21.44
C ASP A 143 1.05 -2.89 21.02
N THR A 144 0.45 -2.16 21.96
CA THR A 144 -0.63 -1.22 21.65
C THR A 144 -0.13 -0.08 20.75
N ALA A 145 1.03 0.51 21.10
CA ALA A 145 1.69 1.53 20.28
C ALA A 145 2.10 1.00 18.90
N VAL A 146 2.60 -0.24 18.82
CA VAL A 146 2.96 -0.89 17.55
C VAL A 146 1.74 -1.12 16.67
N ILE A 147 0.65 -1.68 17.22
CA ILE A 147 -0.59 -1.94 16.49
C ILE A 147 -1.18 -0.62 15.96
N ALA A 148 -1.22 0.43 16.77
CA ALA A 148 -1.71 1.75 16.34
C ALA A 148 -0.90 2.30 15.15
N TYR A 149 0.43 2.23 15.22
CA TYR A 149 1.31 2.64 14.13
C TYR A 149 1.13 1.80 12.86
N LEU A 150 1.15 0.47 12.98
CA LEU A 150 1.02 -0.44 11.82
C LEU A 150 -0.33 -0.26 11.14
N THR A 151 -1.39 0.00 11.90
CA THR A 151 -2.73 0.27 11.35
C THR A 151 -2.75 1.55 10.54
N ARG A 152 -2.22 2.66 11.07
CA ARG A 152 -2.11 3.93 10.32
C ARG A 152 -1.25 3.77 9.07
N ARG A 153 -0.13 3.05 9.17
CA ARG A 153 0.71 2.72 8.03
C ARG A 153 -0.04 1.95 6.96
N ALA A 154 -0.82 0.93 7.35
CA ALA A 154 -1.59 0.12 6.41
C ALA A 154 -2.64 0.92 5.64
N TYR A 155 -3.30 1.91 6.28
CA TYR A 155 -4.17 2.86 5.60
C TYR A 155 -3.43 3.66 4.51
N ARG A 156 -2.22 4.16 4.81
CA ARG A 156 -1.42 4.92 3.81
C ARG A 156 -0.89 4.02 2.70
N ASP A 157 -0.47 2.80 3.03
CA ASP A 157 0.00 1.82 2.04
C ASP A 157 -1.15 1.41 1.09
N GLU A 158 -2.36 1.19 1.59
CA GLU A 158 -3.55 0.96 0.74
C GLU A 158 -3.86 2.17 -0.14
N TRP A 159 -3.86 3.39 0.43
CA TRP A 159 -4.08 4.62 -0.33
C TRP A 159 -3.03 4.78 -1.43
N LEU A 160 -1.74 4.55 -1.15
CA LEU A 160 -0.68 4.64 -2.15
C LEU A 160 -0.88 3.63 -3.29
N HIS A 161 -1.54 2.51 -3.01
CA HIS A 161 -1.82 1.45 -3.97
C HIS A 161 -3.25 1.46 -4.52
N GLU A 162 -3.97 2.59 -4.40
CA GLU A 162 -5.35 2.77 -4.89
C GLU A 162 -5.60 2.16 -6.28
N PRO A 163 -4.74 2.35 -7.31
CA PRO A 163 -4.97 1.76 -8.63
C PRO A 163 -5.10 0.23 -8.63
N ALA A 164 -4.44 -0.48 -7.71
CA ALA A 164 -4.55 -1.93 -7.57
C ALA A 164 -5.71 -2.36 -6.65
N VAL A 165 -5.97 -1.62 -5.58
CA VAL A 165 -7.02 -1.99 -4.60
C VAL A 165 -8.42 -1.52 -5.02
N SER A 166 -8.53 -0.63 -6.01
CA SER A 166 -9.79 -0.13 -6.58
C SER A 166 -10.72 -1.21 -7.16
N LEU A 167 -10.24 -2.44 -7.32
CA LEU A 167 -11.08 -3.61 -7.61
C LEU A 167 -12.06 -3.92 -6.48
N TYR A 168 -11.71 -3.59 -5.23
CA TYR A 168 -12.53 -3.76 -4.03
C TYR A 168 -12.39 -2.54 -3.10
N PRO A 169 -12.86 -1.36 -3.53
CA PRO A 169 -12.66 -0.14 -2.78
C PRO A 169 -13.41 -0.24 -1.44
N THR A 170 -12.80 0.29 -0.37
CA THR A 170 -13.37 0.38 0.98
C THR A 170 -13.91 -0.93 1.54
N ARG A 171 -13.34 -2.07 1.14
CA ARG A 171 -13.75 -3.38 1.64
C ARG A 171 -13.47 -3.49 3.13
N THR A 172 -14.50 -3.67 3.94
CA THR A 172 -14.40 -3.99 5.37
C THR A 172 -14.79 -5.44 5.60
N TRP A 173 -14.18 -6.09 6.59
CA TRP A 173 -14.67 -7.38 7.06
C TRP A 173 -15.91 -7.16 7.92
N SER A 174 -16.85 -8.11 7.84
CA SER A 174 -17.96 -8.14 8.79
C SER A 174 -17.41 -8.22 10.22
N LYS A 175 -18.10 -7.55 11.15
CA LYS A 175 -17.82 -7.75 12.57
C LYS A 175 -17.90 -9.24 12.90
N LEU A 176 -17.06 -9.71 13.80
CA LEU A 176 -17.23 -11.04 14.38
C LEU A 176 -18.57 -11.02 15.14
N ASP A 177 -19.41 -12.02 14.87
CA ASP A 177 -20.66 -12.19 15.62
C ASP A 177 -20.31 -12.43 17.11
N ASP A 178 -21.06 -11.80 18.02
CA ASP A 178 -20.93 -11.98 19.48
C ASP A 178 -21.27 -13.41 19.95
#